data_AF-A0A7V2WMC5-F1
#
_entry.id   AF-A0A7V2WMC5-F1
#
_cell.length_a   1.000
_cell.length_b   1.000
_cell.length_c   1.000
_cell.angle_alpha   90.00
_cell.angle_beta   90.00
_cell.angle_gamma   90.00
#
_symmetry.space_group_name_H-M   'P 1'
#
loop_
_entity.id
_entity.type
_entity.pdbx_description
1 polymer ?
#
loop_
_entity_poly.entity_id
_entity_poly.type
_entity_poly.pdbx_seq_one_letter_code
_entity_poly.pdbx_strand_id
1 'polypeptide(L)'
;MIEFKGILKKLATVAAGLTAMTLASIAATSVAEAGSPAKCGRYAATAVAQQAQNIRNGCGFAGFEWHSNQNAHFTWCLAVGGNARRSGTRMRRRALASCARNQGAGNNGGWQGNGGQAQPAGGSRAACDAYAKQAVRANRTSEALVCGNRGSRWQNNYNRHYRWCRGATRAQRNAETRARNAAVQRCSRREDRQREREAAADNRREAACAGYASTAVSQNRLARRLNCRLRGPRWQNNYARHKNWCKRVSRAASRAETRARQRQLIACGA
;
A
#
# COMPACT_ATOMS: atom_id res chain seq x y z
N MET A 1 -79.20 -1.75 -22.06
CA MET A 1 -79.99 -1.11 -20.99
C MET A 1 -80.09 -2.07 -19.83
N ILE A 2 -79.74 -1.58 -18.64
CA ILE A 2 -79.98 -2.10 -17.28
C ILE A 2 -78.99 -3.18 -16.73
N GLU A 3 -78.29 -2.75 -15.68
CA GLU A 3 -77.42 -3.46 -14.73
C GLU A 3 -78.13 -4.57 -13.93
N PHE A 4 -77.38 -5.42 -13.20
CA PHE A 4 -77.45 -5.44 -11.73
C PHE A 4 -76.30 -6.26 -11.11
N LYS A 5 -75.64 -5.66 -10.11
CA LYS A 5 -74.54 -6.20 -9.30
C LYS A 5 -75.05 -7.01 -8.10
N GLY A 6 -74.19 -7.90 -7.59
CA GLY A 6 -74.20 -8.43 -6.22
C GLY A 6 -74.88 -9.80 -6.09
N ILE A 7 -74.54 -10.71 -5.18
CA ILE A 7 -74.10 -10.56 -3.79
C ILE A 7 -73.38 -11.86 -3.33
N LEU A 8 -72.24 -11.68 -2.66
CA LEU A 8 -71.65 -12.41 -1.53
C LEU A 8 -72.03 -13.88 -1.21
N LYS A 9 -70.97 -14.69 -1.17
CA LYS A 9 -70.53 -15.61 -0.09
C LYS A 9 -71.51 -16.66 0.45
N LYS A 10 -71.12 -17.94 0.31
CA LYS A 10 -71.15 -18.91 1.44
C LYS A 10 -69.90 -19.79 1.45
N LEU A 11 -69.44 -20.02 2.68
CA LEU A 11 -68.23 -20.71 3.13
C LEU A 11 -68.40 -22.24 3.00
N ALA A 12 -67.30 -23.00 2.89
CA ALA A 12 -66.77 -23.84 3.98
C ALA A 12 -65.77 -24.95 3.53
N THR A 13 -64.71 -25.11 4.33
CA THR A 13 -63.99 -26.35 4.73
C THR A 13 -62.98 -27.08 3.80
N VAL A 14 -61.68 -26.82 4.08
CA VAL A 14 -60.53 -27.72 4.38
C VAL A 14 -60.47 -29.14 3.78
N ALA A 15 -59.38 -29.46 3.05
CA ALA A 15 -58.55 -30.66 3.28
C ALA A 15 -57.21 -30.67 2.49
N ALA A 16 -56.13 -30.83 3.26
CA ALA A 16 -54.80 -31.39 3.00
C ALA A 16 -54.35 -31.79 1.58
N GLY A 17 -53.12 -31.38 1.23
CA GLY A 17 -52.30 -31.99 0.17
C GLY A 17 -50.83 -31.65 0.35
N LEU A 18 -50.05 -32.62 0.86
CA LEU A 18 -48.60 -32.57 1.05
C LEU A 18 -47.85 -32.29 -0.26
N THR A 19 -46.88 -31.38 -0.24
CA THR A 19 -45.69 -31.48 -1.11
C THR A 19 -44.44 -31.17 -0.30
N ALA A 20 -43.56 -32.16 -0.24
CA ALA A 20 -42.24 -32.08 0.37
C ALA A 20 -41.36 -31.08 -0.40
N MET A 21 -40.94 -30.01 0.26
CA MET A 21 -39.84 -29.17 -0.24
C MET A 21 -38.52 -29.70 0.29
N THR A 22 -37.73 -30.24 -0.64
CA THR A 22 -36.33 -30.57 -0.48
C THR A 22 -35.53 -29.37 0.03
N LEU A 23 -34.89 -29.53 1.20
CA LEU A 23 -33.85 -28.64 1.70
C LEU A 23 -32.61 -28.78 0.81
N ALA A 24 -32.46 -27.90 -0.17
CA ALA A 24 -31.18 -27.69 -0.83
C ALA A 24 -30.24 -26.99 0.16
N SER A 25 -29.32 -27.75 0.76
CA SER A 25 -28.22 -27.18 1.54
C SER A 25 -27.30 -26.38 0.63
N ILE A 26 -27.50 -25.06 0.58
CA ILE A 26 -26.54 -24.14 -0.03
C ILE A 26 -25.32 -24.10 0.89
N ALA A 27 -24.30 -24.88 0.55
CA ALA A 27 -22.96 -24.67 1.12
C ALA A 27 -22.48 -23.28 0.67
N ALA A 28 -22.54 -22.31 1.58
CA ALA A 28 -21.97 -20.99 1.38
C ALA A 28 -20.45 -21.13 1.19
N THR A 29 -20.02 -21.17 -0.06
CA THR A 29 -18.60 -21.02 -0.40
C THR A 29 -18.19 -19.61 0.02
N SER A 30 -17.35 -19.54 1.04
CA SER A 30 -16.79 -18.28 1.52
C SER A 30 -15.78 -17.75 0.49
N VAL A 31 -16.26 -16.96 -0.46
CA VAL A 31 -15.38 -16.11 -1.26
C VAL A 31 -14.61 -15.21 -0.29
N ALA A 32 -13.28 -15.32 -0.32
CA ALA A 32 -12.40 -14.44 0.42
C ALA A 32 -12.67 -13.00 -0.04
N GLU A 33 -13.46 -12.28 0.75
CA GLU A 33 -13.86 -10.90 0.45
C GLU A 33 -12.59 -10.06 0.27
N ALA A 34 -12.36 -9.58 -0.96
CA ALA A 34 -11.34 -8.59 -1.24
C ALA A 34 -11.53 -7.42 -0.26
N GLY A 35 -10.44 -6.93 0.32
CA GLY A 35 -10.53 -5.94 1.39
C GLY A 35 -11.23 -4.67 0.90
N SER A 36 -12.36 -4.28 1.47
CA SER A 36 -13.01 -3.03 1.06
C SER A 36 -12.04 -1.84 1.27
N PRO A 37 -12.02 -0.82 0.38
CA PRO A 37 -11.11 0.31 0.49
C PRO A 37 -11.13 0.96 1.88
N ALA A 38 -12.29 1.12 2.49
CA ALA A 38 -12.41 1.64 3.86
C ALA A 38 -11.74 0.72 4.91
N LYS A 39 -11.95 -0.61 4.82
CA LYS A 39 -11.32 -1.61 5.71
C LYS A 39 -9.79 -1.60 5.55
N CYS A 40 -9.29 -1.39 4.34
CA CYS A 40 -7.86 -1.33 4.04
C CYS A 40 -7.20 0.00 4.41
N GLY A 41 -7.92 1.12 4.28
CA GLY A 41 -7.46 2.43 4.77
C GLY A 41 -7.18 2.41 6.27
N ARG A 42 -8.12 1.86 7.05
CA ARG A 42 -7.94 1.68 8.51
C ARG A 42 -6.77 0.76 8.86
N TYR A 43 -6.62 -0.35 8.13
CA TYR A 43 -5.49 -1.26 8.32
C TYR A 43 -4.16 -0.56 8.07
N ALA A 44 -4.05 0.18 6.97
CA ALA A 44 -2.84 0.86 6.58
C ALA A 44 -2.43 1.94 7.60
N ALA A 45 -3.39 2.75 8.06
CA ALA A 45 -3.17 3.72 9.13
C ALA A 45 -2.71 3.02 10.43
N THR A 46 -3.36 1.92 10.82
CA THR A 46 -2.96 1.12 12.00
C THR A 46 -1.54 0.58 11.86
N ALA A 47 -1.18 0.08 10.67
CA ALA A 47 0.14 -0.47 10.39
C ALA A 47 1.24 0.58 10.52
N VAL A 48 1.01 1.79 9.99
CA VAL A 48 1.94 2.91 10.12
C VAL A 48 2.04 3.39 11.57
N ALA A 49 0.92 3.45 12.30
CA ALA A 49 0.92 3.81 13.72
C ALA A 49 1.70 2.79 14.57
N GLN A 50 1.53 1.49 14.29
CA GLN A 50 2.29 0.41 14.91
C GLN A 50 3.78 0.49 14.55
N GLN A 51 4.12 0.88 13.31
CA GLN A 51 5.50 1.12 12.92
C GLN A 51 6.10 2.33 13.65
N ALA A 52 5.33 3.41 13.81
CA ALA A 52 5.76 4.56 14.60
C ALA A 52 6.02 4.16 16.06
N GLN A 53 5.15 3.32 16.65
CA GLN A 53 5.37 2.77 17.99
C GLN A 53 6.62 1.88 18.05
N ASN A 54 6.85 1.04 17.04
CA ASN A 54 8.06 0.23 16.94
C ASN A 54 9.34 1.10 16.94
N ILE A 55 9.33 2.23 16.22
CA ILE A 55 10.43 3.20 16.20
C ILE A 55 10.56 3.91 17.54
N ARG A 56 9.47 4.49 18.07
CA ARG A 56 9.46 5.23 19.35
C ARG A 56 9.98 4.39 20.50
N ASN A 57 9.57 3.13 20.54
CA ASN A 57 9.96 2.21 21.59
C ASN A 57 11.34 1.60 21.31
N GLY A 58 12.01 1.90 20.19
CA GLY A 58 13.30 1.29 19.88
C GLY A 58 13.24 -0.24 19.75
N CYS A 59 12.07 -0.79 19.40
CA CYS A 59 11.81 -2.22 19.35
C CYS A 59 12.63 -2.94 18.28
N GLY A 60 12.98 -2.22 17.21
CA GLY A 60 13.76 -2.80 16.12
C GLY A 60 13.02 -3.96 15.46
N PHE A 61 11.75 -3.79 15.12
CA PHE A 61 11.11 -4.61 14.10
C PHE A 61 11.32 -3.97 12.72
N ALA A 62 11.44 -4.78 11.68
CA ALA A 62 11.59 -4.34 10.29
C ALA A 62 11.03 -5.39 9.33
N GLY A 63 11.10 -5.10 8.04
CA GLY A 63 10.50 -5.89 6.97
C GLY A 63 9.31 -5.17 6.35
N PHE A 64 8.69 -5.79 5.36
CA PHE A 64 7.51 -5.26 4.68
C PHE A 64 6.36 -4.96 5.66
N GLU A 65 6.27 -5.72 6.75
CA GLU A 65 5.21 -5.53 7.74
C GLU A 65 5.45 -4.31 8.64
N TRP A 66 6.66 -3.74 8.62
CA TRP A 66 7.14 -2.69 9.52
C TRP A 66 7.74 -1.52 8.72
N HIS A 67 6.96 -0.95 7.79
CA HIS A 67 7.30 0.27 7.06
C HIS A 67 6.31 1.42 7.33
N SER A 68 6.76 2.66 7.13
CA SER A 68 5.97 3.88 7.35
C SER A 68 5.11 4.29 6.16
N ASN A 69 5.24 3.63 5.01
CA ASN A 69 4.44 3.92 3.82
C ASN A 69 2.99 3.42 3.99
N GLN A 70 2.04 4.32 4.16
CA GLN A 70 0.62 3.94 4.30
C GLN A 70 0.07 3.33 3.01
N ASN A 71 0.47 3.86 1.84
CA ASN A 71 -0.02 3.37 0.56
C ASN A 71 0.42 1.92 0.30
N ALA A 72 1.65 1.56 0.64
CA ALA A 72 2.12 0.17 0.50
C ALA A 72 1.31 -0.82 1.37
N HIS A 73 0.94 -0.44 2.60
CA HIS A 73 0.04 -1.28 3.43
C HIS A 73 -1.37 -1.36 2.85
N PHE A 74 -1.85 -0.26 2.28
CA PHE A 74 -3.16 -0.17 1.65
C PHE A 74 -3.24 -1.08 0.41
N THR A 75 -2.30 -0.95 -0.52
CA THR A 75 -2.21 -1.78 -1.74
C THR A 75 -2.06 -3.25 -1.42
N TRP A 76 -1.21 -3.60 -0.44
CA TRP A 76 -1.10 -4.98 0.01
C TRP A 76 -2.41 -5.52 0.56
N CYS A 77 -3.13 -4.75 1.39
CA CYS A 77 -4.40 -5.16 1.97
C CYS A 77 -5.47 -5.44 0.90
N LEU A 78 -5.51 -4.62 -0.16
CA LEU A 78 -6.41 -4.85 -1.29
C LEU A 78 -6.13 -6.19 -1.99
N ALA A 79 -4.86 -6.63 -2.01
CA ALA A 79 -4.44 -7.85 -2.70
C ALA A 79 -4.62 -9.16 -1.91
N VAL A 80 -4.59 -9.13 -0.57
CA VAL A 80 -4.50 -10.38 0.26
C VAL A 80 -5.78 -10.77 1.02
N GLY A 81 -6.84 -9.95 0.96
CA GLY A 81 -8.13 -10.22 1.60
C GLY A 81 -8.17 -10.07 3.14
N GLY A 82 -9.36 -10.26 3.73
CA GLY A 82 -9.65 -9.90 5.12
C GLY A 82 -8.89 -10.68 6.22
N ASN A 83 -8.51 -11.94 5.97
CA ASN A 83 -7.81 -12.81 6.93
C ASN A 83 -6.35 -12.38 7.14
N ALA A 84 -5.62 -12.12 6.07
CA ALA A 84 -4.24 -11.64 6.13
C ALA A 84 -4.15 -10.27 6.83
N ARG A 85 -5.08 -9.35 6.55
CA ARG A 85 -5.21 -8.06 7.25
C ARG A 85 -5.29 -8.21 8.78
N ARG A 86 -6.23 -9.05 9.26
CA ARG A 86 -6.41 -9.31 10.71
C ARG A 86 -5.15 -9.94 11.31
N SER A 87 -4.55 -10.88 10.59
CA SER A 87 -3.31 -11.55 11.01
C SER A 87 -2.17 -10.55 11.17
N GLY A 88 -1.95 -9.67 10.19
CA GLY A 88 -0.91 -8.64 10.21
C GLY A 88 -1.04 -7.68 11.39
N THR A 89 -2.25 -7.16 11.65
CA THR A 89 -2.49 -6.29 12.81
C THR A 89 -2.23 -6.99 14.14
N ARG A 90 -2.68 -8.25 14.29
CA ARG A 90 -2.46 -9.03 15.51
C ARG A 90 -0.98 -9.35 15.72
N MET A 91 -0.26 -9.68 14.66
CA MET A 91 1.17 -9.95 14.68
C MET A 91 1.94 -8.72 15.19
N ARG A 92 1.69 -7.54 14.60
CA ARG A 92 2.31 -6.29 15.05
C ARG A 92 1.96 -5.94 16.50
N ARG A 93 0.69 -6.10 16.88
CA ARG A 93 0.24 -5.86 18.27
C ARG A 93 0.99 -6.76 19.27
N ARG A 94 1.13 -8.06 18.97
CA ARG A 94 1.86 -9.02 19.83
C ARG A 94 3.34 -8.67 19.92
N ALA A 95 3.96 -8.30 18.80
CA ALA A 95 5.36 -7.89 18.75
C ALA A 95 5.61 -6.64 19.61
N LEU A 96 4.79 -5.60 19.47
CA LEU A 96 4.88 -4.37 20.26
C LEU A 96 4.64 -4.63 21.76
N ALA A 97 3.67 -5.46 22.10
CA ALA A 97 3.41 -5.85 23.49
C ALA A 97 4.59 -6.63 24.10
N SER A 98 5.22 -7.53 23.34
CA SER A 98 6.44 -8.21 23.79
C SER A 98 7.60 -7.23 23.97
N CYS A 99 7.73 -6.27 23.06
CA CYS A 99 8.77 -5.26 23.13
C CYS A 99 8.61 -4.35 24.35
N ALA A 100 7.39 -3.88 24.63
CA ALA A 100 7.09 -3.06 25.81
C ALA A 100 7.42 -3.80 27.13
N ARG A 101 7.06 -5.08 27.23
CA ARG A 101 7.43 -5.92 28.40
C ARG A 101 8.95 -6.02 28.59
N ASN A 102 9.69 -6.14 27.50
CA ASN A 102 11.15 -6.22 27.53
C ASN A 102 11.85 -4.88 27.82
N GLN A 103 11.13 -3.75 27.76
CA GLN A 103 11.62 -2.41 28.13
C GLN A 103 11.41 -2.12 29.61
N GLY A 104 10.32 -2.62 30.22
CA GLY A 104 10.12 -2.54 31.67
C GLY A 104 11.16 -3.32 32.47
N ALA A 105 11.69 -4.43 31.92
CA ALA A 105 12.79 -5.19 32.54
C ALA A 105 14.18 -4.54 32.38
N GLY A 106 14.27 -3.37 31.74
CA GLY A 106 15.54 -2.67 31.50
C GLY A 106 15.48 -1.17 31.78
N ASN A 107 14.41 -0.68 32.42
CA ASN A 107 14.25 0.73 32.75
C ASN A 107 13.75 0.94 34.19
N ASN A 108 14.30 0.15 35.12
CA ASN A 108 14.36 0.55 36.52
C ASN A 108 15.83 0.63 36.91
N GLY A 109 16.38 1.85 36.91
CA GLY A 109 17.65 2.19 37.54
C GLY A 109 17.52 2.06 39.04
N GLY A 110 17.45 0.82 39.51
CA GLY A 110 17.19 0.46 40.90
C GLY A 110 17.40 -1.04 41.12
N TRP A 111 18.51 -1.58 40.64
CA TRP A 111 19.07 -2.81 41.17
C TRP A 111 20.20 -2.41 42.13
N GLN A 112 19.83 -1.93 43.32
CA GLN A 112 20.69 -2.06 44.49
C GLN A 112 20.61 -3.53 44.90
N GLY A 113 21.46 -4.33 44.27
CA GLY A 113 21.61 -5.75 44.57
C GLY A 113 23.09 -6.08 44.48
N ASN A 114 23.69 -6.17 45.66
CA ASN A 114 25.03 -6.61 45.95
C ASN A 114 25.40 -7.89 45.16
N GLY A 115 26.60 -7.94 44.59
CA GLY A 115 27.19 -9.16 44.00
C GLY A 115 27.09 -9.28 42.48
N GLY A 116 28.15 -8.85 41.79
CA GLY A 116 28.29 -8.97 40.34
C GLY A 116 28.11 -10.39 39.80
N GLN A 117 27.21 -10.55 38.84
CA GLN A 117 27.25 -11.64 37.87
C GLN A 117 26.96 -11.08 36.48
N ALA A 118 28.00 -11.01 35.65
CA ALA A 118 27.85 -10.80 34.22
C ALA A 118 26.87 -11.86 33.68
N GLN A 119 25.76 -11.42 33.06
CA GLN A 119 24.84 -12.36 32.42
C GLN A 119 25.62 -13.20 31.40
N PRO A 120 25.61 -14.55 31.51
CA PRO A 120 26.48 -15.40 30.72
C PRO A 120 26.24 -15.19 29.23
N ALA A 121 27.31 -15.34 28.44
CA ALA A 121 27.26 -15.32 27.00
C ALA A 121 26.26 -16.41 26.52
N GLY A 122 25.10 -15.97 26.04
CA GLY A 122 24.12 -16.82 25.37
C GLY A 122 22.67 -16.37 25.55
N GLY A 123 22.02 -15.98 24.45
CA GLY A 123 20.58 -15.74 24.44
C GLY A 123 19.80 -17.02 24.74
N SER A 124 18.63 -16.91 25.39
CA SER A 124 17.71 -18.05 25.53
C SER A 124 17.37 -18.65 24.17
N ARG A 125 17.05 -19.95 24.11
CA ARG A 125 16.69 -20.63 22.85
C ARG A 125 15.60 -19.88 22.08
N ALA A 126 14.58 -19.41 22.80
CA ALA A 126 13.48 -18.62 22.24
C ALA A 126 13.95 -17.25 21.70
N ALA A 127 14.82 -16.54 22.42
CA ALA A 127 15.37 -15.27 21.95
C ALA A 127 16.22 -15.44 20.68
N CYS A 128 17.00 -16.53 20.61
CA CYS A 128 17.81 -16.83 19.43
C CYS A 128 17.03 -17.31 18.22
N ASP A 129 15.95 -18.06 18.44
CA ASP A 129 15.02 -18.41 17.38
C ASP A 129 14.37 -17.16 16.76
N ALA A 130 13.89 -16.25 17.62
CA ALA A 130 13.30 -15.00 17.18
C ALA A 130 14.29 -14.13 16.39
N TYR A 131 15.52 -13.98 16.89
CA TYR A 131 16.59 -13.26 16.20
C TYR A 131 16.90 -13.86 14.83
N ALA A 132 17.11 -15.19 14.76
CA ALA A 132 17.50 -15.84 13.53
C ALA A 132 16.40 -15.75 12.45
N LYS A 133 15.14 -15.94 12.83
CA LYS A 133 13.99 -15.70 11.94
C LYS A 133 13.94 -14.25 11.43
N GLN A 134 14.18 -13.28 12.31
CA GLN A 134 14.21 -11.87 11.93
C GLN A 134 15.37 -11.55 10.96
N ALA A 135 16.55 -12.09 11.21
CA ALA A 135 17.72 -11.87 10.36
C ALA A 135 17.51 -12.42 8.94
N VAL A 136 16.94 -13.61 8.80
CA VAL A 136 16.57 -14.18 7.48
C VAL A 136 15.50 -13.34 6.78
N ARG A 137 14.47 -12.86 7.50
CA ARG A 137 13.45 -11.96 6.92
C ARG A 137 14.05 -10.64 6.44
N ALA A 138 14.94 -10.03 7.23
CA ALA A 138 15.64 -8.82 6.83
C ALA A 138 16.51 -9.05 5.58
N ASN A 139 17.19 -10.20 5.49
CA ASN A 139 17.95 -10.57 4.29
C ASN A 139 17.05 -10.68 3.05
N ARG A 140 15.95 -11.44 3.14
CA ARG A 140 15.00 -11.59 2.04
C ARG A 140 14.41 -10.25 1.59
N THR A 141 14.12 -9.35 2.54
CA THR A 141 13.64 -7.99 2.23
C THR A 141 14.73 -7.20 1.49
N SER A 142 15.98 -7.30 1.94
CA SER A 142 17.11 -6.64 1.29
C SER A 142 17.33 -7.15 -0.14
N GLU A 143 17.19 -8.46 -0.37
CA GLU A 143 17.28 -9.08 -1.70
C GLU A 143 16.12 -8.64 -2.59
N ALA A 144 14.89 -8.69 -2.08
CA ALA A 144 13.68 -8.33 -2.83
C ALA A 144 13.65 -6.85 -3.25
N LEU A 145 14.23 -5.97 -2.44
CA LEU A 145 14.38 -4.54 -2.75
C LEU A 145 15.72 -4.20 -3.41
N VAL A 146 16.53 -5.21 -3.76
CA VAL A 146 17.85 -5.04 -4.41
C VAL A 146 18.74 -4.03 -3.67
N CYS A 147 18.69 -4.03 -2.33
CA CYS A 147 19.36 -3.03 -1.50
C CYS A 147 20.89 -3.11 -1.51
N GLY A 148 21.46 -4.13 -2.13
CA GLY A 148 22.91 -4.33 -2.23
C GLY A 148 23.61 -4.68 -0.90
N ASN A 149 22.87 -4.98 0.17
CA ASN A 149 23.50 -5.38 1.43
C ASN A 149 24.18 -6.76 1.32
N ARG A 150 25.40 -6.89 1.84
CA ARG A 150 26.25 -8.09 1.69
C ARG A 150 27.03 -8.43 2.96
N GLY A 151 27.62 -9.62 3.01
CA GLY A 151 28.51 -10.07 4.09
C GLY A 151 27.81 -10.96 5.11
N SER A 152 28.50 -11.30 6.21
CA SER A 152 28.01 -12.28 7.21
C SER A 152 26.66 -11.90 7.83
N ARG A 153 26.38 -10.60 7.89
CA ARG A 153 25.10 -10.04 8.33
C ARG A 153 23.96 -10.37 7.36
N TRP A 154 24.20 -10.42 6.06
CA TRP A 154 23.17 -10.52 5.03
C TRP A 154 23.26 -11.88 4.34
N GLN A 155 22.57 -12.84 4.95
CA GLN A 155 22.56 -14.23 4.54
C GLN A 155 21.23 -14.88 4.96
N ASN A 156 20.79 -15.91 4.22
CA ASN A 156 19.47 -16.54 4.34
C ASN A 156 19.42 -17.82 5.20
N ASN A 157 20.56 -18.27 5.73
CA ASN A 157 20.74 -19.42 6.60
C ASN A 157 20.40 -19.08 8.07
N TYR A 158 19.24 -19.57 8.50
CA TYR A 158 18.73 -19.47 9.87
C TYR A 158 19.72 -20.04 10.91
N ASN A 159 20.26 -21.25 10.68
CA ASN A 159 21.13 -21.94 11.64
C ASN A 159 22.38 -21.14 11.96
N ARG A 160 22.96 -20.46 10.96
CA ARG A 160 24.12 -19.59 11.16
C ARG A 160 23.80 -18.38 12.05
N HIS A 161 22.65 -17.73 11.85
CA HIS A 161 22.20 -16.65 12.73
C HIS A 161 21.91 -17.15 14.15
N TYR A 162 21.29 -18.32 14.26
CA TYR A 162 20.96 -18.94 15.55
C TYR A 162 22.23 -19.27 16.35
N ARG A 163 23.21 -19.92 15.72
CA ARG A 163 24.49 -20.27 16.36
C ARG A 163 25.26 -19.04 16.82
N TRP A 164 25.34 -18.00 15.98
CA TRP A 164 25.95 -16.73 16.38
C TRP A 164 25.24 -16.12 17.61
N CYS A 165 23.91 -16.13 17.62
CA CYS A 165 23.12 -15.61 18.75
C CYS A 165 23.39 -16.33 20.08
N ARG A 166 23.64 -17.65 20.02
CA ARG A 166 23.93 -18.46 21.20
C ARG A 166 25.26 -18.12 21.86
N GLY A 167 26.20 -17.48 21.15
CA GLY A 167 27.43 -16.93 21.73
C GLY A 167 27.37 -15.41 21.99
N ALA A 168 26.37 -14.71 21.47
CA ALA A 168 26.27 -13.25 21.56
C ALA A 168 25.55 -12.80 22.85
N THR A 169 26.03 -11.69 23.43
CA THR A 169 25.35 -11.01 24.55
C THR A 169 24.03 -10.37 24.10
N ARG A 170 23.14 -10.05 25.05
CA ARG A 170 21.89 -9.35 24.74
C ARG A 170 22.14 -8.02 24.03
N ALA A 171 23.15 -7.27 24.45
CA ALA A 171 23.53 -6.00 23.84
C ALA A 171 23.96 -6.19 22.37
N GLN A 172 24.82 -7.17 22.08
CA GLN A 172 25.27 -7.49 20.72
C GLN A 172 24.11 -7.87 19.79
N ARG A 173 23.20 -8.74 20.25
CA ARG A 173 22.00 -9.10 19.46
C ARG A 173 21.12 -7.90 19.15
N ASN A 174 20.89 -7.05 20.14
CA ASN A 174 20.08 -5.85 19.96
C ASN A 174 20.75 -4.85 19.01
N ALA A 175 22.07 -4.68 19.10
CA ALA A 175 22.83 -3.84 18.17
C ALA A 175 22.74 -4.36 16.74
N GLU A 176 22.93 -5.67 16.55
CA GLU A 176 22.90 -6.31 15.24
C GLU A 176 21.50 -6.28 14.60
N THR A 177 20.46 -6.50 15.40
CA THR A 177 19.06 -6.31 14.98
C THR A 177 18.81 -4.87 14.55
N ARG A 178 19.17 -3.88 15.38
CA ARG A 178 19.02 -2.45 15.04
C ARG A 178 19.76 -2.09 13.75
N ALA A 179 20.98 -2.58 13.57
CA ALA A 179 21.77 -2.34 12.37
C ALA A 179 21.10 -2.88 11.09
N ARG A 180 20.62 -4.13 11.11
CA ARG A 180 19.87 -4.70 9.96
C ARG A 180 18.61 -3.91 9.65
N ASN A 181 17.81 -3.63 10.66
CA ASN A 181 16.55 -2.92 10.48
C ASN A 181 16.77 -1.52 9.89
N ALA A 182 17.76 -0.80 10.40
CA ALA A 182 18.09 0.53 9.90
C ALA A 182 18.55 0.46 8.44
N ALA A 183 19.32 -0.55 8.06
CA ALA A 183 19.75 -0.73 6.66
C ALA A 183 18.58 -1.07 5.73
N VAL A 184 17.72 -2.03 6.09
CA VAL A 184 16.50 -2.33 5.32
C VAL A 184 15.61 -1.09 5.22
N GLN A 185 15.35 -0.40 6.33
CA GLN A 185 14.49 0.77 6.35
C GLN A 185 15.02 1.92 5.49
N ARG A 186 16.34 2.17 5.49
CA ARG A 186 16.93 3.18 4.61
C ARG A 186 16.71 2.85 3.15
N CYS A 187 16.86 1.57 2.78
CA CYS A 187 16.61 1.10 1.43
C CYS A 187 15.13 1.20 1.05
N SER A 188 14.21 0.67 1.85
CA SER A 188 12.77 0.75 1.57
C SER A 188 12.30 2.19 1.39
N ARG A 189 12.80 3.14 2.20
CA ARG A 189 12.49 4.57 2.04
C ARG A 189 13.04 5.17 0.74
N ARG A 190 14.15 4.66 0.21
CA ARG A 190 14.68 5.10 -1.10
C ARG A 190 13.75 4.61 -2.21
N GLU A 191 13.37 3.34 -2.16
CA GLU A 191 12.42 2.73 -3.11
C GLU A 191 11.05 3.44 -3.09
N ASP A 192 10.50 3.70 -1.91
CA ASP A 192 9.24 4.44 -1.76
C ASP A 192 9.33 5.82 -2.41
N ARG A 193 10.39 6.59 -2.12
CA ARG A 193 10.60 7.92 -2.72
C ARG A 193 10.77 7.87 -4.23
N GLN A 194 11.39 6.83 -4.77
CA GLN A 194 11.53 6.66 -6.21
C GLN A 194 10.15 6.46 -6.85
N ARG A 195 9.34 5.55 -6.31
CA ARG A 195 7.98 5.29 -6.79
C ARG A 195 7.10 6.53 -6.70
N GLU A 196 7.21 7.31 -5.62
CA GLU A 196 6.52 8.60 -5.48
C GLU A 196 6.95 9.62 -6.54
N ARG A 197 8.24 9.69 -6.86
CA ARG A 197 8.78 10.60 -7.89
C ARG A 197 8.29 10.23 -9.29
N GLU A 198 8.24 8.94 -9.60
CA GLU A 198 7.71 8.41 -10.87
C GLU A 198 6.22 8.71 -10.99
N ALA A 199 5.42 8.40 -9.96
CA ALA A 199 3.99 8.74 -9.94
C ALA A 199 3.74 10.26 -10.07
N ALA A 200 4.56 11.08 -9.41
CA ALA A 200 4.48 12.53 -9.55
C ALA A 200 4.87 13.01 -10.95
N ALA A 201 5.80 12.34 -11.63
CA ALA A 201 6.15 12.64 -13.01
C ALA A 201 4.98 12.33 -13.96
N ASP A 202 4.32 11.19 -13.79
CA ASP A 202 3.15 10.80 -14.57
C ASP A 202 1.99 11.78 -14.38
N ASN A 203 1.69 12.16 -13.13
CA ASN A 203 0.66 13.16 -12.83
C ASN A 203 0.97 14.53 -13.46
N ARG A 204 2.23 14.98 -13.39
CA ARG A 204 2.66 16.23 -14.04
C ARG A 204 2.53 16.15 -15.56
N ARG A 205 2.84 15.00 -16.16
CA ARG A 205 2.70 14.76 -17.61
C ARG A 205 1.24 14.79 -18.03
N GLU A 206 0.38 14.15 -17.26
CA GLU A 206 -1.07 14.14 -17.47
C GLU A 206 -1.65 15.55 -17.42
N ALA A 207 -1.32 16.33 -16.38
CA ALA A 207 -1.76 17.71 -16.22
C ALA A 207 -1.25 18.62 -17.36
N ALA A 208 0.03 18.49 -17.75
CA ALA A 208 0.59 19.26 -18.84
C ALA A 208 -0.12 18.98 -20.18
N CYS A 209 -0.42 17.72 -20.48
CA CYS A 209 -1.14 17.36 -21.70
C CYS A 209 -2.62 17.74 -21.66
N ALA A 210 -3.24 17.74 -20.48
CA ALA A 210 -4.58 18.28 -20.29
C ALA A 210 -4.62 19.80 -20.58
N GLY A 211 -3.62 20.55 -20.09
CA GLY A 211 -3.47 21.98 -20.37
C GLY A 211 -3.30 22.26 -21.86
N TYR A 212 -2.36 21.56 -22.52
CA TYR A 212 -2.18 21.65 -23.98
C TYR A 212 -3.49 21.43 -24.74
N ALA A 213 -4.22 20.37 -24.42
CA ALA A 213 -5.45 20.01 -25.12
C ALA A 213 -6.54 21.07 -24.94
N SER A 214 -6.67 21.63 -23.74
CA SER A 214 -7.58 22.74 -23.46
C SER A 214 -7.22 23.98 -24.30
N THR A 215 -5.94 24.38 -24.29
CA THR A 215 -5.45 25.49 -25.10
C THR A 215 -5.69 25.27 -26.59
N ALA A 216 -5.43 24.07 -27.11
CA ALA A 216 -5.64 23.74 -28.52
C ALA A 216 -7.12 23.87 -28.92
N VAL A 217 -8.04 23.37 -28.10
CA VAL A 217 -9.49 23.51 -28.35
C VAL A 217 -9.93 24.98 -28.26
N SER A 218 -9.41 25.74 -27.29
CA SER A 218 -9.71 27.17 -27.14
C SER A 218 -9.23 27.98 -28.35
N GLN A 219 -7.98 27.76 -28.78
CA GLN A 219 -7.41 28.36 -29.98
C GLN A 219 -8.23 28.02 -31.23
N ASN A 220 -8.70 26.77 -31.36
CA ASN A 220 -9.58 26.37 -32.45
C ASN A 220 -10.92 27.14 -32.43
N ARG A 221 -11.53 27.32 -31.26
CA ARG A 221 -12.76 28.12 -31.11
C ARG A 221 -12.52 29.58 -31.49
N LEU A 222 -11.39 30.17 -31.09
CA LEU A 222 -11.01 31.52 -31.49
C LEU A 222 -10.82 31.64 -33.01
N ALA A 223 -10.08 30.72 -33.62
CA ALA A 223 -9.90 30.70 -35.08
C ALA A 223 -11.23 30.66 -35.84
N ARG A 224 -12.23 29.92 -35.33
CA ARG A 224 -13.58 29.88 -35.91
C ARG A 224 -14.32 31.21 -35.72
N ARG A 225 -14.21 31.86 -34.56
CA ARG A 225 -14.81 33.18 -34.31
C ARG A 225 -14.23 34.27 -35.20
N LEU A 226 -12.92 34.22 -35.44
CA LEU A 226 -12.21 35.16 -36.32
C LEU A 226 -12.29 34.79 -37.81
N ASN A 227 -13.02 33.73 -38.19
CA ASN A 227 -13.12 33.25 -39.56
C ASN A 227 -11.77 32.95 -40.26
N CYS A 228 -10.75 32.52 -39.51
CA CYS A 228 -9.37 32.31 -39.99
C CYS A 228 -9.17 31.23 -41.07
N ARG A 229 -10.21 30.45 -41.41
CA ARG A 229 -10.16 29.30 -42.33
C ARG A 229 -9.04 28.26 -42.04
N LEU A 230 -8.50 28.24 -40.82
CA LEU A 230 -7.49 27.26 -40.39
C LEU A 230 -8.10 25.85 -40.27
N ARG A 231 -7.47 24.84 -40.87
CA ARG A 231 -8.00 23.46 -41.01
C ARG A 231 -6.97 22.38 -40.64
N GLY A 232 -7.40 21.12 -40.68
CA GLY A 232 -6.56 19.95 -40.49
C GLY A 232 -6.49 19.43 -39.06
N PRO A 233 -5.71 18.35 -38.79
CA PRO A 233 -5.65 17.69 -37.47
C PRO A 233 -5.23 18.61 -36.31
N ARG A 234 -4.46 19.66 -36.63
CA ARG A 234 -4.13 20.75 -35.70
C ARG A 234 -5.39 21.56 -35.37
N TRP A 235 -6.16 22.03 -36.33
CA TRP A 235 -7.33 22.88 -36.10
C TRP A 235 -8.63 22.07 -36.00
N GLN A 236 -8.75 21.32 -34.89
CA GLN A 236 -9.97 20.58 -34.52
C GLN A 236 -10.40 20.87 -33.07
N ASN A 237 -11.66 20.59 -32.73
CA ASN A 237 -12.24 20.81 -31.40
C ASN A 237 -12.18 19.58 -30.46
N ASN A 238 -11.57 18.47 -30.89
CA ASN A 238 -11.54 17.23 -30.11
C ASN A 238 -10.40 17.25 -29.06
N TYR A 239 -10.78 17.48 -27.79
CA TYR A 239 -9.86 17.50 -26.65
C TYR A 239 -9.05 16.20 -26.50
N ALA A 240 -9.71 15.05 -26.59
CA ALA A 240 -9.06 13.75 -26.39
C ALA A 240 -7.96 13.50 -27.44
N ARG A 241 -8.19 13.86 -28.71
CA ARG A 241 -7.17 13.74 -29.77
C ARG A 241 -5.95 14.62 -29.50
N HIS A 242 -6.15 15.85 -29.04
CA HIS A 242 -5.04 16.73 -28.65
C HIS A 242 -4.26 16.17 -27.46
N LYS A 243 -4.96 15.70 -26.42
CA LYS A 243 -4.32 15.12 -25.24
C LYS A 243 -3.52 13.86 -25.60
N ASN A 244 -4.08 12.98 -26.43
CA ASN A 244 -3.42 11.75 -26.88
C ASN A 244 -2.22 12.03 -27.79
N TRP A 245 -2.31 13.05 -28.66
CA TRP A 245 -1.16 13.52 -29.41
C TRP A 245 -0.06 14.03 -28.46
N CYS A 246 -0.39 14.87 -27.47
CA CYS A 246 0.58 15.37 -26.50
C CYS A 246 1.31 14.26 -25.75
N LYS A 247 0.59 13.20 -25.34
CA LYS A 247 1.18 12.05 -24.64
C LYS A 247 2.28 11.36 -25.44
N ARG A 248 2.20 11.37 -26.78
CA ARG A 248 3.15 10.73 -27.70
C ARG A 248 4.36 11.59 -28.09
N VAL A 249 4.33 12.89 -27.83
CA VAL A 249 5.39 13.81 -28.25
C VAL A 249 6.11 14.41 -27.05
N SER A 250 7.35 14.87 -27.21
CA SER A 250 8.09 15.51 -26.11
C SER A 250 7.37 16.77 -25.59
N ARG A 251 7.64 17.16 -24.34
CA ARG A 251 7.12 18.42 -23.77
C ARG A 251 7.56 19.64 -24.58
N ALA A 252 8.74 19.59 -25.19
CA ALA A 252 9.23 20.63 -26.08
C ALA A 252 8.38 20.72 -27.35
N ALA A 253 8.04 19.58 -27.96
CA ALA A 253 7.18 19.51 -29.14
C ALA A 253 5.77 20.03 -28.87
N SER A 254 5.13 19.64 -27.75
CA SER A 254 3.80 20.15 -27.42
C SER A 254 3.77 21.66 -27.15
N ARG A 255 4.84 22.22 -26.55
CA ARG A 255 5.00 23.67 -26.38
C ARG A 255 5.25 24.39 -27.71
N ALA A 256 6.08 23.82 -28.58
CA ALA A 256 6.35 24.37 -29.90
C ALA A 256 5.06 24.41 -30.74
N GLU A 257 4.23 23.37 -30.65
CA GLU A 257 2.91 23.30 -31.26
C GLU A 257 1.99 24.42 -30.76
N THR A 258 1.86 24.62 -29.44
CA THR A 258 1.07 25.74 -28.89
C THR A 258 1.52 27.10 -29.43
N ARG A 259 2.84 27.34 -29.51
CA ARG A 259 3.40 28.58 -30.07
C ARG A 259 3.14 28.71 -31.56
N ALA A 260 3.25 27.63 -32.32
CA ALA A 260 2.97 27.64 -33.76
C ALA A 260 1.50 27.99 -34.03
N ARG A 261 0.57 27.41 -33.25
CA ARG A 261 -0.86 27.74 -33.32
C ARG A 261 -1.13 29.19 -32.95
N GLN A 262 -0.46 29.70 -31.91
CA GLN A 262 -0.60 31.09 -31.51
C GLN A 262 -0.16 32.05 -32.62
N ARG A 263 0.97 31.77 -33.29
CA ARG A 263 1.43 32.58 -34.43
C ARG A 263 0.43 32.58 -35.59
N GLN A 264 -0.19 31.44 -35.89
CA GLN A 264 -1.22 31.36 -36.94
C GLN A 264 -2.48 32.16 -36.58
N LEU A 265 -2.86 32.23 -35.30
CA LEU A 265 -3.95 33.08 -34.83
C LEU A 265 -3.61 34.56 -34.95
N ILE A 266 -2.42 34.97 -34.50
CA ILE A 266 -1.96 36.37 -34.61
C ILE A 266 -1.94 36.79 -36.08
N ALA A 267 -1.42 35.95 -36.98
CA ALA A 267 -1.41 36.22 -38.42
C ALA A 267 -2.82 36.35 -39.04
N CYS A 268 -3.85 35.83 -38.35
CA CYS A 268 -5.24 35.97 -38.74
C CYS A 268 -5.92 37.21 -38.12
N GLY A 269 -5.27 37.92 -37.20
CA GLY A 269 -5.83 39.10 -36.52
C GLY A 269 -6.38 38.80 -35.12
N ALA A 270 -5.79 37.84 -34.41
CA ALA A 270 -6.06 37.58 -32.98
C ALA A 270 -5.22 38.46 -32.04
#